data_AF-A0A4W4HJ35-F1
#
_entry.id   AF-A0A4W4HJ35-F1
#
_cell.length_a   1.000
_cell.length_b   1.000
_cell.length_c   1.000
_cell.angle_alpha   90.00
_cell.angle_beta   90.00
_cell.angle_gamma   90.00
#
_symmetry.space_group_name_H-M   'P 1'
#
loop_
_entity.id
_entity.type
_entity.pdbx_description
1 polymer ?
#
loop_
_entity_poly.entity_id
_entity_poly.type
_entity_poly.pdbx_seq_one_letter_code
_entity_poly.pdbx_strand_id
1 'polypeptide(L)'
;PPEYCWTRGRPAILTFHDVGTDSKSCFTTFFKFHEMEEIVKNFTVVHIDAPGQEEGAAPYPAGYQYASMDQLAEMIKSVVQYFNFRSVIGVGVGAGAYVMAKFTMDNPHTVEGLVLINIDPNARGWMEWAAQKISLLASCLAEQLICHLFSQKEITGNTDLVQSHRERISNAPNLVNMELFWKSFNRYTLSLSLVSPHTPHSCNCKLDPTSTSFLKMADAGGMPQLNQPSKLTEAFKYFIQGMGYMASSCMTRLSRSRTTSLSSSYSIDGSRSRSRTLSQGSQDNLPPSPSNTMEVSC
;
A
#
# COMPACT_ATOMS: atom_id res chain seq x y z
N PRO A 1 0.38 -27.25 11.73
CA PRO A 1 0.84 -25.95 11.18
C PRO A 1 2.32 -25.73 11.51
N PRO A 2 3.16 -25.25 10.57
CA PRO A 2 4.54 -24.91 10.91
C PRO A 2 4.54 -23.79 11.96
N GLU A 3 5.41 -23.91 12.98
CA GLU A 3 5.62 -22.84 13.96
C GLU A 3 6.35 -21.67 13.29
N TYR A 4 5.60 -20.76 12.67
CA TYR A 4 6.16 -19.49 12.21
C TYR A 4 6.48 -18.61 13.43
N CYS A 5 7.75 -18.28 13.64
CA CYS A 5 8.19 -17.35 14.68
C CYS A 5 7.97 -15.92 14.20
N TRP A 6 6.75 -15.39 14.36
CA TRP A 6 6.40 -14.01 14.04
C TRP A 6 7.21 -13.01 14.88
N THR A 7 7.36 -11.77 14.37
CA THR A 7 7.93 -10.69 15.17
C THR A 7 7.03 -10.43 16.39
N ARG A 8 7.45 -10.93 17.55
CA ARG A 8 6.61 -10.96 18.76
C ARG A 8 6.14 -9.55 19.12
N GLY A 9 4.82 -9.38 19.21
CA GLY A 9 4.18 -8.16 19.71
C GLY A 9 3.99 -7.04 18.68
N ARG A 10 4.18 -7.30 17.38
CA ARG A 10 3.88 -6.34 16.31
C ARG A 10 2.78 -6.88 15.37
N PRO A 11 1.95 -6.00 14.79
CA PRO A 11 0.99 -6.39 13.77
C PRO A 11 1.70 -6.87 12.51
N ALA A 12 1.07 -7.76 11.74
CA ALA A 12 1.54 -8.07 10.39
C ALA A 12 1.09 -6.97 9.41
N ILE A 13 1.93 -6.64 8.43
CA ILE A 13 1.57 -5.77 7.32
C ILE A 13 0.99 -6.64 6.21
N LEU A 14 -0.28 -6.46 5.88
CA LEU A 14 -0.94 -7.14 4.77
C LEU A 14 -1.09 -6.17 3.60
N THR A 15 -0.75 -6.59 2.38
CA THR A 15 -0.94 -5.77 1.18
C THR A 15 -1.94 -6.37 0.21
N PHE A 16 -2.75 -5.55 -0.46
CA PHE A 16 -3.66 -5.98 -1.53
C PHE A 16 -3.53 -5.05 -2.74
N HIS A 17 -3.26 -5.62 -3.91
CA HIS A 17 -2.92 -4.88 -5.12
C HIS A 17 -4.16 -4.34 -5.88
N ASP A 18 -3.91 -3.57 -6.94
CA ASP A 18 -4.97 -3.02 -7.79
C ASP A 18 -5.29 -3.97 -8.96
N VAL A 19 -6.40 -3.73 -9.65
CA VAL A 19 -6.73 -4.40 -10.92
C VAL A 19 -5.65 -4.15 -11.97
N GLY A 20 -5.33 -5.18 -12.74
CA GLY A 20 -4.28 -5.09 -13.77
C GLY A 20 -2.86 -5.19 -13.22
N THR A 21 -2.68 -5.36 -11.91
CA THR A 21 -1.39 -5.65 -11.26
C THR A 21 -1.48 -6.94 -10.45
N ASP A 22 -0.36 -7.33 -9.87
CA ASP A 22 -0.16 -8.37 -8.86
C ASP A 22 0.65 -7.78 -7.70
N SER A 23 0.89 -8.56 -6.66
CA SER A 23 1.71 -8.21 -5.50
C SER A 23 3.06 -7.62 -5.90
N LYS A 24 3.77 -8.29 -6.82
CA LYS A 24 5.11 -7.92 -7.24
C LYS A 24 5.12 -6.59 -7.98
N SER A 25 4.33 -6.47 -9.05
CA SER A 25 4.24 -5.27 -9.89
C SER A 25 3.61 -4.08 -9.15
N CYS A 26 2.81 -4.32 -8.11
CA CYS A 26 2.19 -3.26 -7.34
C CYS A 26 3.07 -2.73 -6.19
N PHE A 27 3.85 -3.60 -5.53
CA PHE A 27 4.50 -3.28 -4.25
C PHE A 27 6.01 -3.46 -4.20
N THR A 28 6.64 -4.24 -5.10
CA THR A 28 8.08 -4.54 -4.98
C THR A 28 8.93 -3.28 -4.95
N THR A 29 8.70 -2.32 -5.84
CA THR A 29 9.44 -1.04 -5.88
C THR A 29 9.34 -0.28 -4.56
N PHE A 30 8.17 -0.31 -3.93
CA PHE A 30 7.93 0.40 -2.67
C PHE A 30 8.57 -0.33 -1.49
N PHE A 31 8.33 -1.64 -1.32
CA PHE A 31 8.83 -2.40 -0.18
C PHE A 31 10.33 -2.72 -0.24
N LYS A 32 10.93 -2.72 -1.42
CA LYS A 32 12.40 -2.81 -1.61
C LYS A 32 13.08 -1.44 -1.69
N PHE A 33 12.35 -0.34 -1.52
CA PHE A 33 12.99 0.96 -1.36
C PHE A 33 13.78 0.96 -0.06
N HIS A 34 15.07 1.33 -0.11
CA HIS A 34 16.01 1.17 1.01
C HIS A 34 15.47 1.66 2.38
N GLU A 35 14.85 2.85 2.40
CA GLU A 35 14.27 3.38 3.65
C GLU A 35 13.03 2.60 4.12
N MET A 36 12.24 2.05 3.20
CA MET A 36 11.06 1.25 3.51
C MET A 36 11.48 -0.13 4.03
N GLU A 37 12.51 -0.73 3.43
CA GLU A 37 13.09 -2.01 3.87
C GLU A 37 13.55 -1.95 5.34
N GLU A 38 14.19 -0.84 5.72
CA GLU A 38 14.60 -0.56 7.11
C GLU A 38 13.42 -0.46 8.09
N ILE A 39 12.25 -0.03 7.62
CA ILE A 39 11.01 0.01 8.40
C ILE A 39 10.46 -1.41 8.52
N VAL A 40 10.20 -2.06 7.39
CA VAL A 40 9.44 -3.31 7.32
C VAL A 40 10.21 -4.53 7.81
N LYS A 41 11.56 -4.49 7.91
CA LYS A 41 12.34 -5.58 8.53
C LYS A 41 11.90 -5.92 9.96
N ASN A 42 11.26 -4.96 10.64
CA ASN A 42 10.74 -5.14 11.98
C ASN A 42 9.31 -5.72 12.03
N PHE A 43 8.68 -5.96 10.89
CA PHE A 43 7.32 -6.45 10.76
C PHE A 43 7.31 -7.74 9.95
N THR A 44 6.28 -8.55 10.14
CA THR A 44 5.93 -9.59 9.16
C THR A 44 5.16 -8.92 8.03
N VAL A 45 5.54 -9.16 6.78
CA VAL A 45 4.88 -8.61 5.59
C VAL A 45 4.28 -9.76 4.79
N VAL A 46 3.00 -9.66 4.46
CA VAL A 46 2.30 -10.62 3.59
C VAL A 46 1.72 -9.84 2.42
N HIS A 47 2.20 -10.17 1.23
CA HIS A 47 1.63 -9.69 0.00
C HIS A 47 0.55 -10.64 -0.49
N ILE A 48 -0.68 -10.14 -0.58
CA ILE A 48 -1.83 -10.92 -1.02
C ILE A 48 -2.07 -10.67 -2.50
N ASP A 49 -2.06 -11.74 -3.28
CA ASP A 49 -2.52 -11.77 -4.66
C ASP A 49 -4.02 -12.11 -4.70
N ALA A 50 -4.78 -11.30 -5.42
CA ALA A 50 -6.17 -11.60 -5.71
C ALA A 50 -6.25 -12.90 -6.54
N PRO A 51 -7.33 -13.69 -6.42
CA PRO A 51 -7.42 -15.00 -7.05
C PRO A 51 -7.10 -14.99 -8.55
N GLY A 52 -6.13 -15.79 -8.99
CA GLY A 52 -5.74 -15.93 -10.39
C GLY A 52 -4.99 -14.73 -10.96
N GLN A 53 -4.58 -13.77 -10.12
CA GLN A 53 -3.73 -12.65 -10.51
C GLN A 53 -2.26 -12.92 -10.23
N GLU A 54 -1.93 -13.93 -9.43
CA GLU A 54 -0.56 -14.34 -9.12
C GLU A 54 0.23 -14.72 -10.38
N GLU A 55 1.56 -14.56 -10.29
CA GLU A 55 2.45 -14.88 -11.40
C GLU A 55 2.36 -16.36 -11.77
N GLY A 56 2.11 -16.65 -13.05
CA GLY A 56 1.96 -18.02 -13.55
C GLY A 56 0.58 -18.63 -13.34
N ALA A 57 -0.42 -17.87 -12.86
CA ALA A 57 -1.79 -18.34 -12.73
C ALA A 57 -2.35 -18.85 -14.07
N ALA A 58 -3.00 -20.01 -14.03
CA ALA A 58 -3.72 -20.53 -15.20
C ALA A 58 -4.99 -19.69 -15.47
N PRO A 59 -5.37 -19.50 -16.75
CA PRO A 59 -6.62 -18.82 -17.07
C PRO A 59 -7.82 -19.64 -16.55
N TYR A 60 -8.77 -18.97 -15.92
CA TYR A 60 -10.01 -19.58 -15.48
C TYR A 60 -10.86 -20.05 -16.67
N PRO A 61 -11.69 -21.10 -16.50
CA PRO A 61 -12.55 -21.58 -17.56
C PRO A 61 -13.64 -20.56 -17.92
N ALA A 62 -14.15 -20.65 -19.16
CA ALA A 62 -15.27 -19.83 -19.60
C ALA A 62 -16.48 -19.99 -18.67
N GLY A 63 -17.11 -18.87 -18.30
CA GLY A 63 -18.26 -18.85 -17.39
C GLY A 63 -17.90 -18.91 -15.90
N TYR A 64 -16.61 -18.90 -15.54
CA TYR A 64 -16.19 -18.84 -14.14
C TYR A 64 -16.78 -17.62 -13.41
N GLN A 65 -17.34 -17.87 -12.23
CA GLN A 65 -17.88 -16.82 -11.38
C GLN A 65 -16.80 -16.31 -10.43
N TYR A 66 -16.22 -15.16 -10.78
CA TYR A 66 -15.20 -14.52 -9.96
C TYR A 66 -15.80 -13.93 -8.68
N ALA A 67 -15.01 -13.96 -7.60
CA ALA A 67 -15.39 -13.44 -6.30
C ALA A 67 -15.82 -11.97 -6.35
N SER A 68 -16.86 -11.60 -5.60
CA SER A 68 -17.24 -10.21 -5.40
C SER A 68 -16.20 -9.47 -4.55
N MET A 69 -16.21 -8.13 -4.56
CA MET A 69 -15.32 -7.34 -3.71
C MET A 69 -15.51 -7.63 -2.20
N ASP A 70 -16.74 -7.95 -1.78
CA ASP A 70 -17.03 -8.36 -0.41
C ASP A 70 -16.42 -9.74 -0.09
N GLN A 71 -16.53 -10.70 -1.01
CA GLN A 71 -15.92 -12.02 -0.86
C GLN A 71 -14.39 -11.95 -0.84
N LEU A 72 -13.78 -11.07 -1.64
CA LEU A 72 -12.34 -10.81 -1.58
C LEU A 72 -11.92 -10.28 -0.19
N ALA A 73 -12.76 -9.48 0.48
CA ALA A 73 -12.48 -9.01 1.83
C ALA A 73 -12.59 -10.14 2.87
N GLU A 74 -13.51 -11.08 2.68
CA GLU A 74 -13.60 -12.30 3.51
C GLU A 74 -12.38 -13.22 3.33
N MET A 75 -11.75 -13.23 2.16
CA MET A 75 -10.51 -13.98 1.94
C MET A 75 -9.35 -13.44 2.79
N ILE A 76 -9.25 -12.12 2.99
CA ILE A 76 -8.25 -11.52 3.89
C ILE A 76 -8.43 -12.04 5.33
N LYS A 77 -9.67 -12.19 5.79
CA LYS A 77 -9.96 -12.78 7.10
C LYS A 77 -9.42 -14.20 7.22
N SER A 78 -9.56 -15.00 6.15
CA SER A 78 -9.02 -16.36 6.10
C SER A 78 -7.49 -16.38 6.18
N VAL A 79 -6.81 -15.43 5.51
CA VAL A 79 -5.35 -15.25 5.62
C VAL A 79 -4.93 -14.92 7.05
N VAL A 80 -5.60 -13.97 7.71
CA VAL A 80 -5.33 -13.59 9.11
C VAL A 80 -5.49 -14.78 10.05
N GLN A 81 -6.55 -15.58 9.86
CA GLN A 81 -6.82 -16.76 10.67
C GLN A 81 -5.80 -17.88 10.43
N TYR A 82 -5.43 -18.12 9.16
CA TYR A 82 -4.46 -19.16 8.80
C TYR A 82 -3.09 -18.94 9.45
N PHE A 83 -2.60 -17.69 9.42
CA PHE A 83 -1.32 -17.32 10.04
C PHE A 83 -1.44 -17.00 11.54
N ASN A 84 -2.66 -16.99 12.08
CA ASN A 84 -2.97 -16.65 13.47
C ASN A 84 -2.42 -15.28 13.88
N PHE A 85 -2.57 -14.28 13.01
CA PHE A 85 -2.18 -12.90 13.34
C PHE A 85 -3.19 -12.31 14.33
N ARG A 86 -2.67 -11.75 15.44
CA ARG A 86 -3.51 -11.06 16.44
C ARG A 86 -4.09 -9.77 15.90
N SER A 87 -3.30 -9.04 15.13
CA SER A 87 -3.65 -7.74 14.55
C SER A 87 -2.82 -7.45 13.31
N VAL A 88 -3.32 -6.55 12.46
CA VAL A 88 -2.70 -6.23 11.16
C VAL A 88 -2.72 -4.74 10.84
N ILE A 89 -1.79 -4.33 9.97
CA ILE A 89 -1.81 -3.06 9.24
C ILE A 89 -2.10 -3.38 7.79
N GLY A 90 -3.20 -2.85 7.25
CA GLY A 90 -3.57 -3.06 5.84
C GLY A 90 -2.97 -1.99 4.92
N VAL A 91 -2.46 -2.40 3.77
CA VAL A 91 -1.99 -1.50 2.70
C VAL A 91 -2.69 -1.91 1.40
N GLY A 92 -3.50 -1.02 0.84
CA GLY A 92 -4.26 -1.33 -0.38
C GLY A 92 -4.06 -0.26 -1.46
N VAL A 93 -4.03 -0.69 -2.72
CA VAL A 93 -3.98 0.21 -3.89
C VAL A 93 -5.24 -0.01 -4.73
N GLY A 94 -5.97 1.07 -5.07
CA GLY A 94 -7.15 1.03 -5.93
C GLY A 94 -8.18 -0.01 -5.47
N ALA A 95 -8.43 -1.04 -6.27
CA ALA A 95 -9.31 -2.16 -5.90
C ALA A 95 -8.91 -2.80 -4.56
N GLY A 96 -7.62 -3.01 -4.30
CA GLY A 96 -7.13 -3.52 -3.02
C GLY A 96 -7.36 -2.57 -1.84
N ALA A 97 -7.38 -1.25 -2.09
CA ALA A 97 -7.76 -0.27 -1.08
C ALA A 97 -9.22 -0.46 -0.65
N TYR A 98 -10.11 -0.76 -1.60
CA TYR A 98 -11.50 -1.10 -1.29
C TYR A 98 -11.66 -2.40 -0.52
N VAL A 99 -10.98 -3.46 -0.95
CA VAL A 99 -11.02 -4.76 -0.25
C VAL A 99 -10.55 -4.60 1.19
N MET A 100 -9.44 -3.89 1.41
CA MET A 100 -8.90 -3.63 2.75
C MET A 100 -9.81 -2.75 3.61
N ALA A 101 -10.44 -1.72 3.02
CA ALA A 101 -11.41 -0.89 3.74
C ALA A 101 -12.65 -1.70 4.15
N LYS A 102 -13.16 -2.57 3.26
CA LYS A 102 -14.28 -3.47 3.57
C LYS A 102 -13.92 -4.47 4.66
N PHE A 103 -12.75 -5.11 4.57
CA PHE A 103 -12.25 -6.01 5.61
C PHE A 103 -12.15 -5.31 6.97
N THR A 104 -11.65 -4.07 7.00
CA THR A 104 -11.55 -3.24 8.22
C THR A 104 -12.93 -2.96 8.82
N MET A 105 -13.93 -2.59 8.01
CA MET A 105 -15.28 -2.32 8.50
C MET A 105 -15.93 -3.55 9.15
N ASP A 106 -15.65 -4.73 8.61
CA ASP A 106 -16.22 -5.98 9.12
C ASP A 106 -15.39 -6.57 10.30
N ASN A 107 -14.14 -6.15 10.48
CA ASN A 107 -13.21 -6.66 11.49
C ASN A 107 -12.42 -5.52 12.20
N PRO A 108 -13.07 -4.51 12.79
CA PRO A 108 -12.40 -3.30 13.29
C PRO A 108 -11.42 -3.55 14.44
N HIS A 109 -11.58 -4.65 15.20
CA HIS A 109 -10.66 -5.02 16.28
C HIS A 109 -9.39 -5.72 15.80
N THR A 110 -9.36 -6.19 14.54
CA THR A 110 -8.23 -6.90 13.96
C THR A 110 -7.27 -5.94 13.24
N VAL A 111 -7.77 -4.79 12.77
CA VAL A 111 -6.98 -3.83 12.00
C VAL A 111 -6.56 -2.66 12.88
N GLU A 112 -5.26 -2.49 13.07
CA GLU A 112 -4.68 -1.37 13.84
C GLU A 112 -4.50 -0.12 12.99
N GLY A 113 -4.33 -0.29 11.69
CA GLY A 113 -4.01 0.81 10.79
C GLY A 113 -4.24 0.45 9.33
N LEU A 114 -4.56 1.47 8.53
CA LEU A 114 -4.90 1.29 7.12
C LEU A 114 -4.27 2.38 6.24
N VAL A 115 -3.56 1.95 5.20
CA VAL A 115 -2.95 2.81 4.18
C VAL A 115 -3.66 2.57 2.86
N LEU A 116 -4.48 3.53 2.43
CA LEU A 116 -5.31 3.43 1.22
C LEU A 116 -4.77 4.34 0.13
N ILE A 117 -4.20 3.74 -0.91
CA ILE A 117 -3.57 4.44 -2.03
C ILE A 117 -4.55 4.43 -3.21
N ASN A 118 -4.81 5.60 -3.79
CA ASN A 118 -5.71 5.77 -4.94
C ASN A 118 -7.09 5.15 -4.75
N ILE A 119 -7.60 5.18 -3.52
CA ILE A 119 -9.01 4.89 -3.30
C ILE A 119 -9.82 6.06 -3.88
N ASP A 120 -10.62 5.78 -4.90
CA ASP A 120 -11.51 6.78 -5.52
C ASP A 120 -12.97 6.51 -5.16
N PRO A 121 -13.42 6.90 -3.96
CA PRO A 121 -14.76 6.58 -3.44
C PRO A 121 -15.90 7.28 -4.16
N ASN A 122 -15.59 8.25 -4.99
CA ASN A 122 -16.53 8.83 -5.93
C ASN A 122 -16.13 8.24 -7.27
N ALA A 123 -16.90 7.33 -7.87
CA ALA A 123 -16.59 6.95 -9.24
C ALA A 123 -16.44 8.24 -10.05
N ARG A 124 -15.23 8.45 -10.62
CA ARG A 124 -14.83 9.57 -11.48
C ARG A 124 -16.05 10.30 -12.01
N GLY A 125 -16.18 11.59 -11.69
CA GLY A 125 -17.37 12.41 -11.97
C GLY A 125 -18.02 12.01 -13.29
N TRP A 126 -19.28 11.58 -13.22
CA TRP A 126 -20.08 10.97 -14.29
C TRP A 126 -19.92 11.59 -15.70
N MET A 127 -19.54 12.86 -15.81
CA MET A 127 -19.22 13.54 -17.07
C MET A 127 -17.86 13.15 -17.68
N GLU A 128 -16.78 13.09 -16.90
CA GLU A 128 -15.48 12.59 -17.38
C GLU A 128 -15.56 11.08 -17.64
N TRP A 129 -16.27 10.34 -16.79
CA TRP A 129 -16.57 8.92 -16.96
C TRP A 129 -17.39 8.61 -18.22
N ALA A 130 -18.38 9.43 -18.57
CA ALA A 130 -19.18 9.25 -19.81
C ALA A 130 -18.37 9.54 -21.07
N ALA A 131 -17.53 10.58 -21.06
CA ALA A 131 -16.62 10.88 -22.16
C ALA A 131 -15.56 9.77 -22.34
N GLN A 132 -15.05 9.19 -21.25
CA GLN A 132 -14.14 8.05 -21.28
C GLN A 132 -14.83 6.76 -21.74
N LYS A 133 -16.07 6.47 -21.29
CA LYS A 133 -16.79 5.24 -21.62
C LYS A 133 -17.20 5.11 -23.09
N ILE A 134 -17.48 6.22 -23.79
CA ILE A 134 -17.76 6.18 -25.24
C ILE A 134 -16.49 5.82 -26.04
N SER A 135 -15.31 6.21 -25.56
CA SER A 135 -14.00 5.80 -26.14
C SER A 135 -13.57 4.38 -25.70
N LEU A 136 -13.90 3.98 -24.46
CA LEU A 136 -13.55 2.67 -23.89
C LEU A 136 -14.34 1.48 -24.48
N LEU A 137 -15.54 1.71 -25.05
CA LEU A 137 -16.32 0.66 -25.70
C LEU A 137 -15.62 0.10 -26.96
N ALA A 138 -14.60 0.79 -27.47
CA ALA A 138 -13.80 0.36 -28.62
C ALA A 138 -12.38 -0.09 -28.26
N SER A 139 -11.94 0.01 -26.98
CA SER A 139 -10.57 -0.31 -26.57
C SER A 139 -10.43 -1.71 -25.97
N CYS A 140 -9.28 -2.35 -26.19
CA CYS A 140 -8.95 -3.63 -25.56
C CYS A 140 -8.77 -3.46 -24.03
N LEU A 141 -8.97 -4.54 -23.27
CA LEU A 141 -8.86 -4.54 -21.80
C LEU A 141 -7.57 -3.90 -21.29
N ALA A 142 -6.46 -4.12 -21.98
CA ALA A 142 -5.17 -3.54 -21.61
C ALA A 142 -5.22 -2.01 -21.52
N GLU A 143 -5.77 -1.33 -22.54
CA GLU A 143 -5.91 0.13 -22.50
C GLU A 143 -6.90 0.60 -21.43
N GLN A 144 -7.95 -0.17 -21.14
CA GLN A 144 -8.87 0.16 -20.05
C GLN A 144 -8.14 0.15 -18.70
N LEU A 145 -7.31 -0.85 -18.45
CA LEU A 145 -6.50 -0.95 -17.23
C LEU A 145 -5.42 0.14 -17.17
N ILE A 146 -4.80 0.50 -18.30
CA ILE A 146 -3.83 1.62 -18.35
C ILE A 146 -4.51 2.95 -18.00
N CYS A 147 -5.70 3.23 -18.54
CA CYS A 147 -6.49 4.42 -18.19
C CYS A 147 -6.99 4.42 -16.74
N HIS A 148 -7.09 3.26 -16.10
CA HIS A 148 -7.40 3.13 -14.68
C HIS A 148 -6.16 3.45 -13.82
N LEU A 149 -5.03 2.81 -14.12
CA LEU A 149 -3.80 2.86 -13.32
C LEU A 149 -3.04 4.19 -13.43
N PHE A 150 -3.11 4.88 -14.56
CA PHE A 150 -2.28 6.06 -14.83
C PHE A 150 -3.09 7.32 -15.11
N SER A 151 -2.51 8.47 -14.76
CA SER A 151 -3.10 9.77 -15.12
C SER A 151 -2.97 10.02 -16.63
N GLN A 152 -3.85 10.85 -17.20
CA GLN A 152 -3.78 11.20 -18.62
C GLN A 152 -2.44 11.84 -19.00
N LYS A 153 -1.82 12.60 -18.08
CA LYS A 153 -0.50 13.20 -18.29
C LYS A 153 0.60 12.14 -18.45
N GLU A 154 0.56 11.08 -17.65
CA GLU A 154 1.52 9.97 -17.75
C GLU A 154 1.28 9.17 -19.04
N ILE A 155 0.03 8.91 -19.39
CA ILE A 155 -0.34 8.16 -20.60
C ILE A 155 0.09 8.93 -21.86
N THR A 156 -0.25 10.22 -21.96
CA THR A 156 0.15 11.07 -23.09
C THR A 156 1.67 11.27 -23.13
N GLY A 157 2.31 11.35 -21.97
CA GLY A 157 3.77 11.40 -21.86
C GLY A 157 4.46 10.07 -22.19
N ASN A 158 3.68 8.97 -22.29
CA ASN A 158 4.14 7.62 -22.58
C ASN A 158 5.40 7.22 -21.80
N THR A 159 5.38 7.44 -20.48
CA THR A 159 6.53 7.18 -19.61
C THR A 159 6.95 5.70 -19.63
N ASP A 160 8.19 5.39 -19.25
CA ASP A 160 8.70 4.02 -19.19
C ASP A 160 7.81 3.10 -18.34
N LEU A 161 7.24 3.64 -17.25
CA LEU A 161 6.32 2.89 -16.39
C LEU A 161 5.00 2.55 -17.11
N VAL A 162 4.44 3.49 -17.89
CA VAL A 162 3.23 3.24 -18.70
C VAL A 162 3.53 2.19 -19.77
N GLN A 163 4.66 2.31 -20.48
CA GLN A 163 5.06 1.35 -21.51
C GLN A 163 5.22 -0.06 -20.93
N SER A 164 5.99 -0.19 -19.84
CA SER A 164 6.23 -1.46 -19.14
C SER A 164 4.92 -2.11 -18.65
N HIS A 165 4.01 -1.35 -18.05
CA HIS A 165 2.72 -1.89 -17.62
C HIS A 165 1.83 -2.28 -18.80
N ARG A 166 1.82 -1.48 -19.89
CA ARG A 166 1.03 -1.78 -21.09
C ARG A 166 1.50 -3.08 -21.73
N GLU A 167 2.81 -3.26 -21.87
CA GLU A 167 3.40 -4.48 -22.42
C GLU A 167 3.11 -5.69 -21.53
N ARG A 168 3.28 -5.56 -20.21
CA ARG A 168 2.99 -6.64 -19.26
C ARG A 168 1.53 -7.08 -19.33
N ILE A 169 0.59 -6.14 -19.31
CA ILE A 169 -0.85 -6.46 -19.34
C ILE A 169 -1.23 -7.06 -20.70
N SER A 170 -0.74 -6.50 -21.80
CA SER A 170 -1.09 -6.98 -23.15
C SER A 170 -0.59 -8.39 -23.43
N ASN A 171 0.54 -8.78 -22.83
CA ASN A 171 1.16 -10.09 -22.99
C ASN A 171 0.86 -11.05 -21.81
N ALA A 172 -0.03 -10.68 -20.88
CA ALA A 172 -0.31 -11.47 -19.70
C ALA A 172 -1.04 -12.78 -20.07
N PRO A 173 -0.53 -13.96 -19.68
CA PRO A 173 -1.18 -15.25 -19.98
C PRO A 173 -2.52 -15.41 -19.25
N ASN A 174 -2.70 -14.71 -18.12
CA ASN A 174 -3.91 -14.69 -17.30
C ASN A 174 -4.79 -13.46 -17.56
N LEU A 175 -4.75 -12.85 -18.76
CA LEU A 175 -5.57 -11.67 -19.09
C LEU A 175 -7.07 -11.89 -18.85
N VAL A 176 -7.57 -13.10 -19.04
CA VAL A 176 -8.96 -13.49 -18.72
C VAL A 176 -9.26 -13.33 -17.22
N ASN A 177 -8.32 -13.70 -16.34
CA ASN A 177 -8.46 -13.55 -14.90
C ASN A 177 -8.45 -12.07 -14.52
N MET A 178 -7.58 -11.26 -15.16
CA MET A 178 -7.58 -9.81 -14.97
C MET A 178 -8.90 -9.18 -15.36
N GLU A 179 -9.51 -9.62 -16.45
CA GLU A 179 -10.82 -9.15 -16.89
C GLU A 179 -11.92 -9.46 -15.87
N LEU A 180 -11.89 -10.66 -15.29
CA LEU A 180 -12.83 -11.08 -14.26
C LEU A 180 -12.71 -10.22 -13.00
N PHE A 181 -11.48 -9.92 -12.57
CA PHE A 181 -11.24 -9.03 -11.44
C PHE A 181 -11.69 -7.59 -11.76
N TRP A 182 -11.35 -7.06 -12.94
CA TRP A 182 -11.79 -5.75 -13.43
C TRP A 182 -13.33 -5.62 -13.47
N LYS A 183 -14.03 -6.66 -13.92
CA LYS A 183 -15.50 -6.73 -13.92
C LYS A 183 -16.06 -6.74 -12.51
N SER A 184 -15.45 -7.48 -11.58
CA SER A 184 -15.86 -7.48 -10.17
C SER A 184 -15.76 -6.10 -9.54
N PHE A 185 -14.60 -5.45 -9.73
CA PHE A 185 -14.34 -4.10 -9.25
C PHE A 185 -15.33 -3.07 -9.82
N ASN A 186 -15.56 -3.07 -11.14
CA ASN A 186 -16.50 -2.14 -11.78
C ASN A 186 -17.94 -2.30 -11.33
N ARG A 187 -18.40 -3.54 -11.06
CA ARG A 187 -19.76 -3.75 -10.53
C ARG A 187 -19.93 -3.08 -9.16
N TYR A 188 -18.90 -3.16 -8.33
CA TYR A 188 -18.90 -2.54 -7.01
C TYR A 188 -18.87 -1.01 -7.08
N THR A 189 -17.98 -0.42 -7.89
CA THR A 189 -17.90 1.05 -8.05
C THR A 189 -19.18 1.64 -8.64
N LEU A 190 -19.82 0.96 -9.59
CA LEU A 190 -21.13 1.33 -10.11
C LEU A 190 -22.21 1.29 -9.04
N SER A 191 -22.23 0.23 -8.22
CA SER A 191 -23.21 0.08 -7.13
C SER A 191 -23.07 1.20 -6.09
N LEU A 192 -21.84 1.53 -5.69
CA LEU A 192 -21.56 2.68 -4.80
C LEU A 192 -22.06 4.01 -5.37
N SER A 193 -21.86 4.21 -6.68
CA SER A 193 -22.26 5.44 -7.37
C SER A 193 -23.78 5.59 -7.47
N LEU A 194 -24.50 4.49 -7.68
CA LEU A 194 -25.96 4.47 -7.73
C LEU A 194 -26.60 4.71 -6.35
N VAL A 195 -25.95 4.25 -5.28
CA VAL A 195 -26.49 4.38 -3.91
C VAL A 195 -26.43 5.82 -3.41
N SER A 196 -25.50 6.65 -3.89
CA SER A 196 -25.50 8.06 -3.51
C SER A 196 -24.80 8.95 -4.56
N PRO A 197 -25.57 9.38 -5.59
CA PRO A 197 -25.06 10.11 -6.76
C PRO A 197 -24.71 11.59 -6.50
N HIS A 198 -24.99 12.14 -5.31
CA HIS A 198 -24.91 13.57 -5.04
C HIS A 198 -24.07 13.98 -3.83
N THR A 199 -23.50 13.04 -3.07
CA THR A 199 -22.59 13.38 -1.99
C THR A 199 -21.18 12.96 -2.37
N PRO A 200 -20.18 13.87 -2.33
CA PRO A 200 -18.79 13.46 -2.41
C PRO A 200 -18.50 12.61 -1.18
N HIS A 201 -18.59 11.29 -1.31
CA HIS A 201 -18.08 10.38 -0.32
C HIS A 201 -16.57 10.43 -0.45
N SER A 202 -15.93 11.49 0.02
CA SER A 202 -14.56 11.28 0.45
C SER A 202 -14.63 10.17 1.50
N CYS A 203 -13.89 9.06 1.37
CA CYS A 203 -13.79 8.03 2.41
C CYS A 203 -13.55 8.68 3.78
N ASN A 204 -12.87 9.83 3.77
CA ASN A 204 -12.60 10.71 4.88
C ASN A 204 -13.84 11.18 5.67
N CYS A 205 -15.03 11.25 5.06
CA CYS A 205 -16.26 11.70 5.73
C CYS A 205 -17.01 10.57 6.47
N LYS A 206 -16.64 9.30 6.24
CA LYS A 206 -17.29 8.12 6.86
C LYS A 206 -16.36 7.37 7.82
N LEU A 207 -15.08 7.71 7.86
CA LEU A 207 -14.11 7.14 8.78
C LEU A 207 -13.95 8.04 10.01
N ASP A 208 -13.77 7.44 11.18
CA ASP A 208 -13.56 8.18 12.42
C ASP A 208 -12.25 9.00 12.31
N PRO A 209 -12.30 10.34 12.42
CA PRO A 209 -11.13 11.20 12.28
C PRO A 209 -10.11 11.00 13.41
N THR A 210 -10.48 10.36 14.52
CA THR A 210 -9.57 10.07 15.64
C THR A 210 -8.70 8.83 15.39
N SER A 211 -9.13 7.94 14.49
CA SER A 211 -8.42 6.71 14.13
C SER A 211 -7.86 6.71 12.70
N THR A 212 -8.11 7.78 11.93
CA THR A 212 -7.85 7.81 10.48
C THR A 212 -6.98 9.00 10.10
N SER A 213 -5.77 8.73 9.62
CA SER A 213 -4.91 9.73 9.00
C SER A 213 -4.98 9.62 7.47
N PHE A 214 -5.50 10.65 6.79
CA PHE A 214 -5.54 10.69 5.33
C PHE A 214 -4.30 11.39 4.76
N LEU A 215 -3.55 10.68 3.93
CA LEU A 215 -2.40 11.23 3.20
C LEU A 215 -2.76 11.47 1.73
N LYS A 216 -2.94 12.74 1.35
CA LYS A 216 -3.00 13.14 -0.06
C LYS A 216 -1.60 13.54 -0.53
N MET A 217 -1.00 12.73 -1.40
CA MET A 217 0.27 13.12 -2.05
C MET A 217 -0.02 13.99 -3.27
N ALA A 218 0.55 15.20 -3.31
CA ALA A 218 0.51 16.06 -4.49
C ALA A 218 1.47 15.54 -5.57
N ASP A 219 1.06 15.68 -6.84
CA ASP A 219 1.86 15.37 -8.03
C ASP A 219 2.40 13.93 -8.10
N ALA A 220 1.69 12.97 -7.51
CA ALA A 220 2.20 11.61 -7.35
C ALA A 220 1.82 10.64 -8.51
N GLY A 221 1.08 11.14 -9.49
CA GLY A 221 0.62 10.35 -10.64
C GLY A 221 -0.42 9.29 -10.24
N GLY A 222 -0.64 8.33 -11.14
CA GLY A 222 -1.60 7.25 -10.94
C GLY A 222 -1.07 6.08 -10.10
N MET A 223 0.24 5.95 -9.91
CA MET A 223 0.85 4.89 -9.08
C MET A 223 1.96 5.47 -8.19
N PRO A 224 1.61 6.18 -7.10
CA PRO A 224 2.59 6.92 -6.32
C PRO A 224 3.57 6.03 -5.55
N GLN A 225 3.19 4.79 -5.25
CA GLN A 225 4.08 3.79 -4.66
C GLN A 225 5.20 3.35 -5.62
N LEU A 226 5.02 3.53 -6.93
CA LEU A 226 6.04 3.25 -7.95
C LEU A 226 6.81 4.52 -8.34
N ASN A 227 6.11 5.65 -8.51
CA ASN A 227 6.70 6.90 -8.96
C ASN A 227 7.40 7.70 -7.85
N GLN A 228 6.90 7.63 -6.62
CA GLN A 228 7.38 8.44 -5.49
C GLN A 228 7.56 7.59 -4.22
N PRO A 229 8.30 6.47 -4.27
CA PRO A 229 8.47 5.57 -3.13
C PRO A 229 9.09 6.28 -1.92
N SER A 230 9.98 7.26 -2.11
CA SER A 230 10.59 8.03 -1.02
C SER A 230 9.57 8.82 -0.19
N LYS A 231 8.71 9.60 -0.85
CA LYS A 231 7.67 10.39 -0.17
C LYS A 231 6.64 9.49 0.52
N LEU A 232 6.24 8.40 -0.14
CA LEU A 232 5.33 7.45 0.46
C LEU A 232 5.96 6.74 1.66
N THR A 233 7.25 6.42 1.60
CA THR A 233 8.01 5.82 2.71
C THR A 233 8.09 6.77 3.90
N GLU A 234 8.37 8.07 3.66
CA GLU A 234 8.41 9.07 4.72
C GLU A 234 7.04 9.17 5.42
N ALA A 235 5.95 9.19 4.66
CA ALA A 235 4.62 9.23 5.24
C ALA A 235 4.27 7.93 5.97
N PHE A 236 4.65 6.77 5.43
CA PHE A 236 4.49 5.47 6.08
C PHE A 236 5.25 5.41 7.40
N LYS A 237 6.48 5.95 7.45
CA LYS A 237 7.26 6.08 8.69
C LYS A 237 6.51 6.87 9.76
N TYR A 238 5.98 8.06 9.42
CA TYR A 238 5.23 8.86 10.38
C TYR A 238 3.93 8.17 10.81
N PHE A 239 3.27 7.43 9.91
CA PHE A 239 2.09 6.64 10.22
C PHE A 239 2.40 5.53 11.26
N ILE A 240 3.44 4.73 11.01
CA ILE A 240 3.93 3.70 11.95
C ILE A 240 4.33 4.32 13.30
N GLN A 241 5.03 5.46 13.28
CA GLN A 241 5.41 6.20 14.49
C GLN A 241 4.20 6.73 15.28
N GLY A 242 3.17 7.21 14.59
CA GLY A 242 1.91 7.67 15.20
C GLY A 242 1.18 6.56 15.96
N MET A 243 1.32 5.31 15.52
CA MET A 243 0.81 4.12 16.21
C MET A 243 1.71 3.65 17.38
N GLY A 244 2.82 4.33 17.64
CA GLY A 244 3.77 3.99 18.71
C GLY A 244 4.85 2.98 18.32
N TYR A 245 4.88 2.55 17.06
CA TYR A 245 5.93 1.67 16.55
C TYR A 245 7.17 2.48 16.11
N MET A 246 8.37 1.93 16.29
CA MET A 246 9.63 2.54 15.82
C MET A 246 9.94 3.95 16.39
N ALA A 247 9.53 4.24 17.63
CA ALA A 247 9.74 5.55 18.28
C ALA A 247 11.21 6.04 18.37
N SER A 248 12.21 5.16 18.20
CA SER A 248 13.64 5.47 18.21
C SER A 248 14.26 5.75 16.84
N SER A 249 13.51 5.61 15.74
CA SER A 249 14.04 5.87 14.40
C SER A 249 14.12 7.38 14.15
N CYS A 250 15.35 7.90 14.02
CA CYS A 250 15.65 9.33 14.03
C CYS A 250 14.79 10.12 13.04
N MET A 251 14.26 11.26 13.50
CA MET A 251 13.58 12.21 12.62
C MET A 251 14.62 12.88 11.71
N THR A 252 14.67 12.52 10.44
CA THR A 252 15.60 13.13 9.48
C THR A 252 15.27 14.58 9.16
N ARG A 253 14.10 15.10 9.53
CA ARG A 253 13.67 16.47 9.15
C ARG A 253 13.21 17.39 10.28
N LEU A 254 13.30 16.98 11.54
CA LEU A 254 12.93 17.82 12.68
C LEU A 254 14.03 17.94 13.74
N SER A 255 15.29 18.02 13.31
CA SER A 255 16.28 18.83 14.02
C SER A 255 16.00 20.31 13.74
N ARG A 256 14.84 20.80 14.21
CA ARG A 256 14.64 22.24 14.39
C ARG A 256 15.77 22.71 15.28
N SER A 257 16.64 23.55 14.71
CA SER A 257 17.69 24.27 15.39
C SER A 257 17.19 24.71 16.76
N ARG A 258 17.70 24.09 17.83
CA ARG A 258 17.67 24.73 19.13
C ARG A 258 18.65 25.89 19.02
N THR A 259 18.15 27.06 18.62
CA THR A 259 18.81 28.31 18.96
C THR A 259 18.84 28.36 20.48
N THR A 260 19.99 27.99 21.06
CA THR A 260 20.27 28.26 22.47
C THR A 260 20.27 29.77 22.63
N SER A 261 19.25 30.30 23.31
CA SER A 261 19.23 31.69 23.75
C SER A 261 20.47 31.94 24.60
N LEU A 262 21.36 32.83 24.12
CA LEU A 262 22.46 33.34 24.91
C LEU A 262 21.89 34.16 26.08
N SER A 263 22.25 33.78 27.29
CA SER A 263 22.13 34.63 28.48
C SER A 263 23.45 34.59 29.24
N SER A 264 24.24 35.63 28.97
CA SER A 264 25.13 36.40 29.85
C SER A 264 26.04 35.73 30.90
N SER A 265 27.32 36.12 30.78
CA SER A 265 28.24 36.62 31.82
C SER A 265 29.09 35.62 32.62
N TYR A 266 30.39 35.65 32.29
CA TYR A 266 31.55 35.67 33.19
C TYR A 266 31.51 34.73 34.40
N SER A 267 32.39 33.71 34.41
CA SER A 267 33.09 33.19 35.60
C SER A 267 34.16 32.15 35.22
N ILE A 268 35.41 32.62 35.24
CA ILE A 268 36.67 32.02 35.70
C ILE A 268 36.95 30.51 35.49
N ASP A 269 38.17 30.31 34.98
CA ASP A 269 39.01 29.14 34.76
C ASP A 269 38.83 27.94 35.72
N GLY A 270 38.89 26.73 35.15
CA GLY A 270 38.73 25.47 35.87
C GLY A 270 39.06 24.25 35.03
N SER A 271 40.32 23.84 35.05
CA SER A 271 40.88 22.63 34.46
C SER A 271 40.09 21.37 34.85
N ARG A 272 39.64 20.56 33.87
CA ARG A 272 39.52 19.09 34.01
C ARG A 272 39.28 18.36 32.69
N SER A 273 40.02 17.26 32.58
CA SER A 273 40.24 16.34 31.48
C SER A 273 38.98 15.80 30.79
N ARG A 274 39.00 15.71 29.45
CA ARG A 274 38.11 14.83 28.68
C ARG A 274 38.89 13.62 28.17
N SER A 275 38.61 12.47 28.78
CA SER A 275 39.02 11.16 28.32
C SER A 275 38.41 10.86 26.94
N ARG A 276 39.27 10.49 25.99
CA ARG A 276 38.85 9.81 24.76
C ARG A 276 38.57 8.35 25.11
N THR A 277 37.35 7.88 24.92
CA THR A 277 37.06 6.44 24.83
C THR A 277 36.61 6.11 23.42
N LEU A 278 37.53 5.44 22.71
CA LEU A 278 37.28 4.66 21.52
C LEU A 278 36.25 3.57 21.89
N SER A 279 35.15 3.46 21.16
CA SER A 279 34.36 2.23 21.14
C SER A 279 34.59 1.55 19.79
N GLN A 280 35.52 0.59 19.79
CA GLN A 280 35.45 -0.55 18.89
C GLN A 280 34.27 -1.40 19.34
N GLY A 281 33.40 -1.76 18.39
CA GLY A 281 32.28 -2.67 18.60
C GLY A 281 32.10 -3.56 17.38
N SER A 282 32.71 -4.74 17.47
CA SER A 282 32.41 -6.05 16.88
C SER A 282 31.57 -6.13 15.58
N GLN A 283 32.19 -6.66 14.52
CA GLN A 283 31.48 -7.36 13.45
C GLN A 283 30.87 -8.64 14.02
N ASP A 284 29.58 -8.60 14.35
CA ASP A 284 28.79 -9.82 14.55
C ASP A 284 28.33 -10.33 13.18
N ASN A 285 28.97 -11.40 12.72
CA ASN A 285 28.43 -12.28 11.68
C ASN A 285 27.20 -13.00 12.26
N LEU A 286 26.05 -12.36 12.20
CA LEU A 286 24.76 -13.02 12.41
C LEU A 286 24.38 -13.77 11.12
N PRO A 287 23.85 -15.01 11.23
CA PRO A 287 23.25 -15.68 10.07
C PRO A 287 22.10 -14.83 9.50
N PRO A 288 21.81 -14.91 8.19
CA PRO A 288 20.70 -14.15 7.61
C PRO A 288 19.42 -14.47 8.36
N SER A 289 18.77 -13.42 8.87
CA SER A 289 17.43 -13.50 9.46
C SER A 289 16.50 -14.21 8.45
N PRO A 290 15.60 -15.12 8.89
CA PRO A 290 14.58 -15.66 8.00
C PRO A 290 13.79 -14.49 7.38
N SER A 291 13.49 -14.57 6.08
CA SER A 291 12.74 -13.52 5.39
C SER A 291 11.35 -13.40 6.02
N ASN A 292 11.05 -12.22 6.59
CA ASN A 292 9.74 -11.93 7.18
C ASN A 292 8.67 -11.56 6.14
N THR A 293 8.97 -11.73 4.85
CA THR A 293 8.10 -11.38 3.71
C THR A 293 7.58 -12.66 3.03
N MET A 294 6.28 -12.70 2.75
CA MET A 294 5.62 -13.80 2.07
C MET A 294 4.70 -13.28 0.96
N GLU A 295 4.53 -14.07 -0.09
CA GLU A 295 3.50 -13.89 -1.12
C GLU A 295 2.45 -14.99 -0.92
N VAL A 296 1.17 -14.61 -0.94
CA VAL A 296 0.04 -15.51 -0.68
C VAL A 296 -1.04 -15.22 -1.71
N SER A 297 -1.46 -16.23 -2.45
CA SER A 297 -2.63 -16.15 -3.33
C SER A 297 -3.88 -16.55 -2.56
N CYS A 298 -4.93 -15.73 -2.65
CA CYS A 298 -6.24 -16.04 -2.08
C CYS A 298 -7.09 -16.97 -2.95
#